data_AF-A0A9E4TI75-F1
#
_entry.id   AF-A0A9E4TI75-F1
#
_cell.length_a   1.000
_cell.length_b   1.000
_cell.length_c   1.000
_cell.angle_alpha   90.00
_cell.angle_beta   90.00
_cell.angle_gamma   90.00
#
_symmetry.space_group_name_H-M   'P 1'
#
loop_
_entity.id
_entity.type
_entity.pdbx_description
1 polymer ?
#
loop_
_entity_poly.entity_id
_entity_poly.type
_entity_poly.pdbx_seq_one_letter_code
_entity_poly.pdbx_strand_id
1 'polypeptide(L)'
;MTKPTETQEETRPAQRMELLAQRAMALGIELADAQLAQFQTYYSEMVRWNRRVNITGITEWQEVLTKHFLDSLSVGLAIPDELKSKGVFLDVGAGAGFPSIPL
;
A
#
# COMPACT_ATOMS: atom_id res chain seq x y z
N MET A 1 -22.80 -4.00 -29.63
CA MET A 1 -21.58 -4.78 -29.32
C MET A 1 -21.11 -4.34 -27.95
N THR A 2 -21.69 -4.95 -26.92
CA THR A 2 -21.36 -4.71 -25.51
C THR A 2 -20.13 -5.54 -25.17
N LYS A 3 -19.05 -4.88 -24.76
CA LYS A 3 -17.88 -5.56 -24.18
C LYS A 3 -18.35 -6.38 -22.97
N PRO A 4 -17.83 -7.59 -22.74
CA PRO A 4 -18.18 -8.35 -21.57
C PRO A 4 -17.72 -7.58 -20.34
N THR A 5 -18.68 -7.22 -19.50
CA THR A 5 -18.48 -6.73 -18.15
C THR A 5 -17.83 -7.86 -17.36
N GLU A 6 -16.50 -7.83 -17.25
CA GLU A 6 -15.81 -8.59 -16.22
C GLU A 6 -16.18 -7.95 -14.88
N THR A 7 -17.11 -8.59 -14.17
CA THR A 7 -17.40 -8.33 -12.77
C THR A 7 -16.08 -8.41 -12.00
N GLN A 8 -15.55 -7.26 -11.56
CA GLN A 8 -14.38 -7.18 -10.69
C GLN A 8 -14.80 -7.65 -9.29
N GLU A 9 -14.93 -8.96 -9.14
CA GLU A 9 -15.28 -9.62 -7.89
C GLU A 9 -14.15 -9.50 -6.87
N GLU A 10 -14.55 -9.32 -5.62
CA GLU A 10 -13.74 -9.18 -4.42
C GLU A 10 -12.50 -10.09 -4.42
N THR A 11 -11.34 -9.51 -4.71
CA THR A 11 -10.06 -10.21 -4.47
C THR A 11 -9.99 -10.59 -2.99
N ARG A 12 -9.88 -11.89 -2.70
CA ARG A 12 -9.79 -12.38 -1.32
C ARG A 12 -8.57 -11.78 -0.62
N PRO A 13 -8.60 -11.51 0.69
CA PRO A 13 -7.47 -10.91 1.41
C PRO A 13 -6.12 -11.59 1.13
N ALA A 14 -6.09 -12.92 1.09
CA ALA A 14 -4.88 -13.67 0.74
C ALA A 14 -4.35 -13.37 -0.68
N GLN A 15 -5.24 -13.23 -1.67
CA GLN A 15 -4.86 -12.89 -3.05
C GLN A 15 -4.36 -11.45 -3.18
N ARG A 16 -4.83 -10.54 -2.31
CA ARG A 16 -4.36 -9.14 -2.27
C ARG A 16 -2.90 -9.07 -1.84
N MET A 17 -2.55 -9.72 -0.73
CA MET A 17 -1.18 -9.68 -0.21
C MET A 17 -0.20 -10.40 -1.14
N GLU A 18 -0.62 -11.48 -1.78
CA GLU A 18 0.16 -12.14 -2.83
C GLU A 18 0.46 -11.17 -3.99
N LEU A 19 -0.54 -10.42 -4.45
CA LEU A 19 -0.34 -9.43 -5.51
C LEU A 19 0.60 -8.28 -5.07
N LEU A 20 0.49 -7.82 -3.82
CA LEU A 20 1.42 -6.83 -3.25
C LEU A 20 2.86 -7.36 -3.26
N ALA A 21 3.08 -8.58 -2.75
CA ALA A 21 4.39 -9.21 -2.70
C ALA A 21 5.01 -9.33 -4.10
N GLN A 22 4.24 -9.81 -5.09
CA GLN A 22 4.69 -9.93 -6.47
C GLN A 22 5.09 -8.59 -7.09
N ARG A 23 4.31 -7.53 -6.84
CA ARG A 23 4.60 -6.19 -7.39
C ARG A 23 5.76 -5.51 -6.68
N ALA A 24 5.88 -5.65 -5.36
CA ALA A 24 7.03 -5.17 -4.60
C ALA A 24 8.32 -5.87 -5.05
N MET A 25 8.26 -7.18 -5.27
CA MET A 25 9.39 -7.96 -5.81
C MET A 25 9.83 -7.45 -7.19
N ALA A 26 8.89 -7.07 -8.07
CA ALA A 26 9.20 -6.47 -9.36
C ALA A 26 9.89 -5.09 -9.24
N LEU A 27 9.75 -4.41 -8.10
CA LEU A 27 10.49 -3.19 -7.75
C LEU A 27 11.83 -3.49 -7.04
N GLY A 28 12.17 -4.77 -6.82
CA GLY A 28 13.36 -5.18 -6.08
C GLY A 28 13.20 -5.16 -4.55
N ILE A 29 11.96 -5.16 -4.05
CA ILE A 29 11.65 -5.12 -2.62
C ILE A 29 11.07 -6.47 -2.20
N GLU A 30 11.78 -7.19 -1.33
CA GLU A 30 11.27 -8.41 -0.71
C GLU A 30 10.50 -8.06 0.58
N LEU A 31 9.27 -8.55 0.69
CA LEU A 31 8.43 -8.38 1.89
C LEU A 31 8.35 -9.70 2.64
N ALA A 32 8.71 -9.68 3.92
CA ALA A 32 8.52 -10.81 4.82
C ALA A 32 7.04 -11.01 5.16
N ASP A 33 6.65 -12.22 5.57
CA ASP A 33 5.27 -12.55 5.97
C ASP A 33 4.72 -11.60 7.04
N ALA A 34 5.56 -11.19 7.98
CA ALA A 34 5.20 -10.24 9.03
C ALA A 34 4.84 -8.85 8.45
N GLN A 35 5.58 -8.38 7.42
CA GLN A 35 5.30 -7.11 6.75
C GLN A 35 4.00 -7.21 5.93
N LEU A 36 3.78 -8.33 5.24
CA LEU A 36 2.51 -8.57 4.53
C LEU A 36 1.31 -8.56 5.49
N ALA A 37 1.46 -9.15 6.68
CA ALA A 37 0.42 -9.10 7.72
C ALA A 37 0.17 -7.66 8.22
N GLN A 38 1.23 -6.84 8.35
CA GLN A 38 1.11 -5.42 8.69
C GLN A 38 0.38 -4.63 7.60
N PHE A 39 0.71 -4.83 6.31
CA PHE A 39 0.00 -4.23 5.19
C PHE A 39 -1.48 -4.61 5.15
N GLN A 40 -1.81 -5.89 5.40
CA GLN A 40 -3.19 -6.35 5.49
C GLN A 40 -3.94 -5.64 6.63
N THR A 41 -3.30 -5.49 7.78
CA THR A 41 -3.88 -4.81 8.95
C THR A 41 -4.09 -3.34 8.66
N TYR A 42 -3.11 -2.69 8.05
CA TYR A 42 -3.18 -1.29 7.68
C TYR A 42 -4.29 -1.02 6.65
N TYR A 43 -4.41 -1.85 5.60
CA TYR A 43 -5.51 -1.75 4.65
C TYR A 43 -6.87 -1.88 5.33
N SER A 44 -7.04 -2.89 6.20
CA SER A 44 -8.29 -3.13 6.91
C SER A 44 -8.69 -1.95 7.81
N GLU A 45 -7.74 -1.39 8.56
CA GLU A 45 -7.99 -0.24 9.43
C GLU A 45 -8.23 1.03 8.62
N MET A 46 -7.49 1.26 7.54
CA MET A 46 -7.72 2.39 6.63
C MET A 46 -9.15 2.36 6.07
N VAL A 47 -9.60 1.24 5.51
CA VAL A 47 -10.97 1.10 4.99
C VAL A 47 -12.00 1.27 6.10
N ARG A 48 -11.76 0.72 7.29
CA ARG A 48 -12.64 0.84 8.45
C ARG A 48 -12.81 2.30 8.89
N TRP A 49 -11.71 3.04 9.01
CA TRP A 49 -11.72 4.42 9.42
C TRP A 49 -12.20 5.37 8.33
N ASN A 50 -11.93 5.06 7.06
CA ASN A 50 -12.41 5.87 5.94
C ASN A 50 -13.94 6.00 5.95
N ARG A 51 -14.66 4.92 6.32
CA ARG A 51 -16.12 4.93 6.49
C ARG A 51 -16.63 5.91 7.57
N ARG A 52 -15.79 6.32 8.52
CA ARG A 52 -16.18 7.19 9.63
C ARG A 52 -15.81 8.65 9.41
N VAL A 53 -14.62 8.90 8.83
CA VAL A 53 -14.03 10.25 8.81
C VAL A 53 -13.47 10.67 7.46
N ASN A 54 -13.63 9.85 6.40
CA ASN A 54 -13.16 10.14 5.04
C ASN A 54 -11.66 10.55 4.96
N ILE A 55 -10.79 9.62 5.34
CA ILE A 55 -9.33 9.77 5.38
C ILE A 55 -8.71 9.82 3.96
N THR A 56 -9.31 9.13 3.00
CA THR A 56 -8.86 9.08 1.61
C THR A 56 -10.02 8.80 0.65
N GLY A 57 -10.00 9.42 -0.53
CA GLY A 57 -10.94 9.12 -1.60
C GLY A 57 -10.71 7.75 -2.27
N ILE A 58 -9.62 7.07 -1.94
CA ILE A 58 -9.20 5.82 -2.59
C ILE A 58 -9.35 4.66 -1.60
N THR A 59 -10.27 3.74 -1.87
CA THR A 59 -10.51 2.54 -1.03
C THR A 59 -10.48 1.23 -1.80
N GLU A 60 -10.64 1.30 -3.12
CA GLU A 60 -10.56 0.15 -4.02
C GLU A 60 -9.17 -0.46 -3.99
N TRP A 61 -9.10 -1.77 -3.80
CA TRP A 61 -7.84 -2.48 -3.55
C TRP A 61 -6.78 -2.21 -4.62
N GLN A 62 -7.15 -2.27 -5.91
CA GLN A 62 -6.19 -2.06 -7.00
C GLN A 62 -5.60 -0.65 -6.99
N GLU A 63 -6.40 0.35 -6.64
CA GLU A 63 -5.95 1.72 -6.55
C GLU A 63 -5.08 1.93 -5.31
N VAL A 64 -5.46 1.37 -4.15
CA VAL A 64 -4.65 1.43 -2.93
C VAL A 64 -3.29 0.75 -3.14
N LEU A 65 -3.27 -0.42 -3.78
CA LEU A 65 -2.04 -1.11 -4.11
C LEU A 65 -1.09 -0.22 -4.91
N THR A 66 -1.58 0.39 -5.98
CA THR A 66 -0.72 1.13 -6.92
C THR A 66 -0.40 2.53 -6.42
N LYS A 67 -1.39 3.28 -5.96
CA LYS A 67 -1.28 4.72 -5.65
C LYS A 67 -0.85 5.00 -4.21
N HIS A 68 -1.00 4.03 -3.30
CA HIS A 68 -0.61 4.20 -1.90
C HIS A 68 0.54 3.29 -1.53
N PHE A 69 0.39 1.97 -1.65
CA PHE A 69 1.40 1.03 -1.13
C PHE A 69 2.68 1.02 -1.97
N LEU A 70 2.59 0.73 -3.26
CA LEU A 70 3.76 0.66 -4.14
C LEU A 70 4.39 2.04 -4.36
N ASP A 71 3.56 3.08 -4.47
CA ASP A 71 4.03 4.47 -4.56
C ASP A 71 4.86 4.85 -3.32
N SER A 72 4.36 4.55 -2.11
CA SER A 72 5.10 4.81 -0.86
C SER A 72 6.40 4.02 -0.78
N LEU A 73 6.38 2.72 -1.11
CA LEU A 73 7.57 1.87 -1.12
C LEU A 73 8.64 2.37 -2.10
N SER A 74 8.23 2.94 -3.24
CA SER A 74 9.15 3.49 -4.23
C SER A 74 9.97 4.67 -3.69
N VAL A 75 9.46 5.40 -2.71
CA VAL A 75 10.21 6.47 -2.03
C VAL A 75 11.45 5.89 -1.34
N GLY A 76 11.33 4.72 -0.73
CA GLY A 76 12.43 4.03 -0.05
C GLY A 76 13.58 3.67 -1.00
N LEU A 77 13.27 3.40 -2.27
CA LEU A 77 14.26 3.14 -3.31
C LEU A 77 15.03 4.40 -3.73
N ALA A 78 14.44 5.58 -3.58
CA ALA A 78 15.07 6.85 -3.91
C ALA A 78 15.92 7.44 -2.76
N ILE A 79 15.76 6.95 -1.53
CA ILE A 79 16.53 7.42 -0.37
C ILE A 79 17.95 6.82 -0.41
N PRO A 80 19.01 7.64 -0.37
CA PRO A 80 20.39 7.15 -0.25
C PRO A 80 20.62 6.37 1.05
N ASP A 81 21.43 5.31 0.99
CA ASP A 81 21.67 4.44 2.15
C ASP A 81 22.33 5.18 3.33
N GLU A 82 23.10 6.24 3.07
CA GLU A 82 23.67 7.08 4.14
C GLU A 82 22.61 7.84 4.93
N LEU A 83 21.43 8.09 4.33
CA LEU A 83 20.31 8.73 5.01
C LEU A 83 19.42 7.70 5.72
N LYS A 84 19.26 6.49 5.16
CA LYS A 84 18.52 5.39 5.82
C LYS A 84 19.10 5.07 7.20
N SER A 85 20.43 5.02 7.30
CA SER A 85 21.14 4.71 8.55
C SER A 85 21.02 5.78 9.64
N LYS A 86 20.64 7.03 9.30
CA LYS A 86 20.41 8.10 10.29
C LYS A 86 19.07 7.98 11.01
N GLY A 87 18.09 7.29 10.41
CA GLY A 87 16.85 6.87 11.06
C GLY A 87 15.87 7.98 11.46
N VAL A 88 16.08 9.23 11.01
CA VAL A 88 15.17 10.35 11.33
C VAL A 88 14.49 10.81 10.04
N PHE A 89 13.18 10.58 9.98
CA PHE A 89 12.32 10.99 8.86
C PHE A 89 11.16 11.84 9.39
N LEU A 90 10.75 12.84 8.61
CA LEU A 90 9.57 13.66 8.85
C LEU A 90 8.63 13.50 7.67
N ASP A 91 7.41 13.05 7.95
CA ASP A 91 6.32 13.02 6.97
C ASP A 91 5.36 14.19 7.22
N VAL A 92 5.16 15.01 6.20
CA VAL A 92 4.28 16.19 6.24
C VAL A 92 3.14 15.94 5.26
N GLY A 93 2.03 15.39 5.77
CA GLY A 93 0.92 14.93 4.93
C GLY A 93 -0.47 15.07 5.59
N ALA A 94 -1.51 14.75 4.79
CA ALA A 94 -2.92 14.97 5.12
C ALA A 94 -3.53 13.97 6.14
N GLY A 95 -2.73 13.02 6.66
CA GLY A 95 -3.10 12.20 7.82
C GLY A 95 -3.45 10.73 7.56
N ALA A 96 -3.48 10.27 6.31
CA ALA A 96 -3.70 8.84 6.01
C ALA A 96 -2.50 7.93 6.36
N GLY A 97 -1.33 8.53 6.62
CA GLY A 97 -0.09 7.81 6.96
C GLY A 97 0.75 7.39 5.75
N PHE A 98 0.44 7.89 4.55
CA PHE A 98 1.27 7.69 3.36
C PHE A 98 2.23 8.89 3.17
N PRO A 99 3.52 8.67 2.87
CA PRO A 99 4.19 7.38 2.66
C PRO A 99 4.81 6.75 3.92
N SER A 100 4.73 7.40 5.08
CA SER A 100 5.51 7.01 6.27
C SER A 100 5.19 5.64 6.88
N ILE A 101 3.95 5.15 6.84
CA ILE A 101 3.57 3.87 7.45
C ILE A 101 4.01 2.67 6.58
N PRO A 102 3.87 2.69 5.23
CA PRO A 102 4.41 1.63 4.38
C PRO A 102 5.94 1.52 4.30
N LEU A 103 6.65 2.63 4.55
CA LEU A 103 8.12 2.72 4.50
C LEU A 103 8.79 2.07 5.71
#